data_AF-A0A372LQ38-F1
#
_entry.id   AF-A0A372LQ38-F1
#
_cell.length_a   1.000
_cell.length_b   1.000
_cell.length_c   1.000
_cell.angle_alpha   90.00
_cell.angle_beta   90.00
_cell.angle_gamma   90.00
#
_symmetry.space_group_name_H-M   'P 1'
#
loop_
_entity.id
_entity.type
_entity.pdbx_description
1 polymer ?
#
loop_
_entity_poly.entity_id
_entity_poly.type
_entity_poly.pdbx_seq_one_letter_code
_entity_poly.pdbx_strand_id
1 'polypeptide(L)'
;MTLVLNVSNHLIDYADSLAEEIVDGVLHSMKLEIPQLEKEQARMKGAEATIVGAYDTTVYAVSYTPTTGGEKVTNHKWVIQEDLKDAGDTPYKVGDEVTLNVEHMEGMKGAQATIDTAEQTTIYMVDYTPTTGGERVKNHQWVTADELQPIEGGEHAGH
;
A
#
# COMPACT_ATOMS: atom_id res chain seq x y z
N MET A 1 13.05 -10.14 -49.90
CA MET A 1 13.36 -9.93 -48.47
C MET A 1 12.13 -10.42 -47.71
N THR A 2 12.26 -11.52 -46.97
CA THR A 2 11.13 -12.22 -46.36
C THR A 2 11.24 -12.04 -44.85
N LEU A 3 10.22 -11.45 -44.22
CA LEU A 3 10.11 -11.31 -42.77
C LEU A 3 9.19 -12.42 -42.24
N VAL A 4 9.64 -13.14 -41.21
CA VAL A 4 8.85 -14.15 -40.50
C VAL A 4 8.20 -13.45 -39.31
N LEU A 5 6.87 -13.47 -39.23
CA LEU A 5 6.14 -13.04 -38.03
C LEU A 5 6.42 -14.04 -36.91
N ASN A 6 7.12 -13.59 -35.87
CA ASN A 6 7.32 -14.38 -34.65
C ASN A 6 6.14 -14.16 -33.71
N VAL A 7 5.06 -14.91 -33.92
CA VAL A 7 3.81 -14.82 -33.15
C VAL A 7 3.92 -15.47 -31.76
N SER A 8 5.03 -16.14 -31.46
CA SER A 8 5.21 -16.92 -30.22
C SER A 8 5.19 -16.06 -28.96
N ASN A 9 5.76 -14.85 -28.99
CA ASN A 9 5.66 -13.94 -27.83
C ASN A 9 4.22 -13.50 -27.61
N HIS A 10 3.49 -13.19 -28.68
CA HIS A 10 2.10 -12.72 -28.61
C HIS A 10 1.12 -13.80 -28.12
N LEU A 11 1.45 -15.08 -28.30
CA LEU A 11 0.66 -16.20 -27.80
C LEU A 11 0.94 -16.50 -26.31
N ILE A 12 2.15 -16.25 -25.83
CA ILE A 12 2.52 -16.42 -24.42
C ILE A 12 1.87 -15.32 -23.58
N ASP A 13 1.98 -14.06 -24.01
CA ASP A 13 1.34 -12.92 -23.32
C ASP A 13 -0.19 -13.10 -23.20
N TYR A 14 -0.81 -13.71 -24.22
CA TYR A 14 -2.24 -14.02 -24.20
C TYR A 14 -2.58 -15.17 -23.24
N ALA A 15 -1.72 -16.18 -23.12
CA ALA A 15 -1.94 -17.30 -22.21
C ALA A 15 -1.78 -16.89 -20.73
N ASP A 16 -0.81 -16.03 -20.41
CA ASP A 16 -0.62 -15.50 -19.06
C ASP A 16 -1.77 -14.57 -18.65
N SER A 17 -2.22 -13.69 -19.56
CA SER A 17 -3.39 -12.82 -19.32
C SER A 17 -4.68 -13.63 -19.10
N LEU A 18 -4.90 -14.71 -19.85
CA LEU A 18 -6.05 -15.60 -19.65
C LEU A 18 -5.94 -16.39 -18.34
N ALA A 19 -4.73 -16.76 -17.92
CA ALA A 19 -4.53 -17.45 -16.65
C ALA A 19 -4.86 -16.54 -15.46
N GLU A 20 -4.46 -15.27 -15.50
CA GLU A 20 -4.85 -14.26 -14.50
C GLU A 20 -6.37 -14.06 -14.47
N GLU A 21 -7.02 -13.90 -15.63
CA GLU A 21 -8.48 -13.71 -15.70
C GLU A 21 -9.26 -14.92 -15.15
N ILE A 22 -8.79 -16.15 -15.42
CA ILE A 22 -9.40 -17.37 -14.87
C ILE A 22 -9.20 -17.46 -13.36
N VAL A 23 -8.01 -17.13 -12.85
CA VAL A 23 -7.73 -17.14 -11.41
C VAL A 23 -8.59 -16.10 -10.69
N ASP A 24 -8.67 -14.88 -11.22
CA ASP A 24 -9.52 -13.82 -10.68
C ASP A 24 -11.01 -14.19 -10.74
N GLY A 25 -11.46 -14.77 -11.85
CA GLY A 25 -12.84 -15.26 -12.01
C GLY A 25 -13.19 -16.36 -11.00
N VAL A 26 -12.27 -17.30 -10.75
CA VAL A 26 -12.46 -18.36 -9.75
C VAL A 26 -12.48 -17.78 -8.34
N LEU A 27 -11.55 -16.89 -7.98
CA LEU A 27 -11.50 -16.23 -6.67
C LEU A 27 -12.79 -15.44 -6.37
N HIS A 28 -13.26 -14.66 -7.35
CA HIS A 28 -14.50 -13.89 -7.24
C HIS A 28 -15.72 -14.82 -7.12
N SER A 29 -15.78 -15.91 -7.89
CA SER A 29 -16.87 -16.89 -7.79
C SER A 29 -16.92 -17.62 -6.45
N MET A 30 -15.78 -17.76 -5.77
CA MET A 30 -15.68 -18.37 -4.44
C MET A 30 -15.90 -17.38 -3.29
N LYS A 31 -16.19 -16.09 -3.59
CA LYS A 31 -16.20 -14.98 -2.61
C LYS A 31 -14.93 -14.93 -1.75
N LEU A 32 -13.82 -15.42 -2.29
CA LEU A 32 -12.51 -15.33 -1.65
C LEU A 32 -11.85 -14.05 -2.17
N GLU A 33 -12.46 -12.91 -1.88
CA GLU A 33 -11.80 -11.62 -2.07
C GLU A 33 -10.84 -11.45 -0.90
N ILE A 34 -9.55 -11.70 -1.17
CA ILE A 34 -8.50 -11.32 -0.22
C ILE A 34 -8.61 -9.80 -0.03
N PRO A 35 -8.83 -9.30 1.19
CA PRO A 35 -8.93 -7.87 1.46
C PRO A 35 -7.77 -7.13 0.82
N GLN A 36 -8.04 -5.98 0.19
CA GLN A 36 -7.01 -5.21 -0.52
C GLN A 36 -5.78 -4.92 0.37
N LEU A 37 -6.02 -4.68 1.67
CA LEU A 37 -4.98 -4.50 2.68
C LEU A 37 -4.03 -5.71 2.81
N GLU A 38 -4.55 -6.93 2.79
CA GLU A 38 -3.72 -8.15 2.88
C GLU A 38 -2.90 -8.38 1.61
N LYS A 39 -3.46 -8.04 0.44
CA LYS A 39 -2.73 -8.08 -0.84
C LYS A 39 -1.54 -7.12 -0.82
N GLU A 40 -1.72 -5.91 -0.30
CA GLU A 40 -0.65 -4.91 -0.20
C GLU A 40 0.49 -5.38 0.71
N GLN A 41 0.16 -5.88 1.90
CA GLN A 41 1.15 -6.43 2.84
C GLN A 41 1.94 -7.61 2.24
N ALA A 42 1.26 -8.49 1.50
CA ALA A 42 1.92 -9.62 0.84
C ALA A 42 2.93 -9.16 -0.23
N ARG A 43 2.63 -8.08 -0.97
CA ARG A 43 3.52 -7.52 -2.00
C ARG A 43 4.78 -6.86 -1.42
N MET A 44 4.66 -6.27 -0.23
CA MET A 44 5.74 -5.52 0.43
C MET A 44 6.66 -6.39 1.28
N LYS A 45 6.17 -7.53 1.78
CA LYS A 45 6.94 -8.37 2.70
C LYS A 45 8.24 -8.85 2.06
N GLY A 46 9.37 -8.39 2.62
CA GLY A 46 10.71 -8.72 2.14
C GLY A 46 11.13 -7.99 0.86
N ALA A 47 10.34 -7.03 0.39
CA ALA A 47 10.70 -6.21 -0.75
C ALA A 47 11.87 -5.29 -0.41
N GLU A 48 12.84 -5.19 -1.31
CA GLU A 48 13.86 -4.13 -1.21
C GLU A 48 13.20 -2.78 -1.50
N ALA A 49 13.34 -1.87 -0.55
CA ALA A 49 12.76 -0.54 -0.58
C ALA A 49 13.84 0.54 -0.54
N THR A 50 13.59 1.67 -1.20
CA THR A 50 14.40 2.89 -1.15
C THR A 50 13.59 3.98 -0.48
N ILE A 51 14.10 4.57 0.61
CA ILE A 51 13.47 5.73 1.24
C ILE A 51 13.62 6.93 0.31
N VAL A 52 12.49 7.51 -0.09
CA VAL A 52 12.42 8.71 -0.95
C VAL A 52 11.93 9.95 -0.19
N GLY A 53 11.43 9.77 1.03
CA GLY A 53 11.07 10.86 1.93
C GLY A 53 10.97 10.37 3.38
N ALA A 54 11.25 11.26 4.33
CA ALA A 54 11.14 11.02 5.76
C ALA A 54 10.53 12.27 6.41
N TYR A 55 9.52 12.08 7.26
CA TYR A 55 8.74 13.17 7.83
C TYR A 55 8.44 12.87 9.31
N ASP A 56 8.58 13.87 10.17
CA ASP A 56 8.14 13.78 11.56
C ASP A 56 6.71 14.30 11.65
N THR A 57 5.77 13.43 11.99
CA THR A 57 4.35 13.77 12.10
C THR A 57 3.66 12.85 13.12
N THR A 58 2.37 13.06 13.34
CA THR A 58 1.55 12.05 14.03
C THR A 58 0.97 11.09 13.00
N VAL A 59 1.20 9.80 13.21
CA VAL A 59 0.65 8.71 12.41
C VAL A 59 -0.54 8.10 13.13
N TYR A 60 -1.51 7.65 12.35
CA TYR A 60 -2.73 7.02 12.84
C TYR A 60 -2.99 5.71 12.14
N ALA A 61 -3.43 4.72 12.92
CA ALA A 61 -4.23 3.62 12.37
C ALA A 61 -5.70 4.02 12.45
N VAL A 62 -6.45 3.80 11.38
CA VAL A 62 -7.85 4.22 11.28
C VAL A 62 -8.77 3.12 10.80
N SER A 63 -10.02 3.19 11.25
CA SER A 63 -11.10 2.32 10.82
C SER A 63 -12.18 3.14 10.12
N TYR A 64 -12.56 2.78 8.90
CA TYR A 64 -13.51 3.55 8.08
C TYR A 64 -14.33 2.66 7.14
N THR A 65 -15.48 3.17 6.71
CA THR A 65 -16.25 2.56 5.62
C THR A 65 -15.97 3.34 4.34
N PRO A 66 -15.56 2.70 3.23
CA PRO A 66 -15.27 3.39 1.99
C PRO A 66 -16.48 4.18 1.47
N THR A 67 -16.24 5.35 0.87
CA THR A 67 -17.28 6.21 0.28
C THR A 67 -17.96 5.58 -0.93
N THR A 68 -17.29 4.64 -1.59
CA THR A 68 -17.82 3.80 -2.67
C THR A 68 -18.72 2.66 -2.18
N GLY A 69 -18.85 2.48 -0.86
CA GLY A 69 -19.52 1.35 -0.23
C GLY A 69 -18.60 0.15 0.01
N GLY A 70 -19.16 -0.98 0.45
CA GLY A 70 -18.39 -2.19 0.74
C GLY A 70 -18.16 -2.43 2.23
N GLU A 71 -17.24 -3.34 2.55
CA GLU A 71 -16.92 -3.71 3.92
C GLU A 71 -16.12 -2.62 4.64
N LYS A 72 -16.30 -2.56 5.96
CA LYS A 72 -15.53 -1.65 6.81
C LYS A 72 -14.06 -2.08 6.81
N VAL A 73 -13.18 -1.16 6.44
CA VAL A 73 -11.73 -1.32 6.61
C VAL A 73 -11.41 -1.05 8.08
N THR A 74 -10.66 -1.96 8.71
CA THR A 74 -10.29 -1.84 10.12
C THR A 74 -8.78 -1.74 10.28
N ASN A 75 -8.32 -0.88 11.20
CA ASN A 75 -6.92 -0.71 11.54
C ASN A 75 -6.01 -0.48 10.31
N HIS A 76 -6.47 0.32 9.34
CA HIS A 76 -5.69 0.70 8.17
C HIS A 76 -4.52 1.57 8.62
N LYS A 77 -3.31 1.15 8.22
CA LYS A 77 -2.05 1.80 8.55
C LYS A 77 -1.35 2.23 7.27
N TRP A 78 -0.86 3.46 7.15
CA TRP A 78 -1.01 4.60 8.07
C TRP A 78 -1.67 5.77 7.34
N VAL A 79 -2.31 6.65 8.09
CA VAL A 79 -2.60 8.02 7.64
C VAL A 79 -1.87 8.98 8.58
N ILE A 80 -1.46 10.14 8.07
CA ILE A 80 -0.76 11.16 8.86
C ILE A 80 -1.67 12.33 9.22
N GLN A 81 -1.25 13.19 10.16
CA GLN A 81 -2.01 14.40 10.54
C GLN A 81 -2.44 15.22 9.32
N GLU A 82 -1.55 15.38 8.36
CA GLU A 82 -1.75 16.14 7.13
C GLU A 82 -2.73 15.48 6.14
N ASP A 83 -3.00 14.18 6.29
CA ASP A 83 -3.98 13.44 5.48
C ASP A 83 -5.42 13.67 5.97
N LEU A 84 -5.60 14.30 7.14
CA LEU A 84 -6.90 14.52 7.75
C LEU A 84 -7.44 15.90 7.37
N LYS A 85 -8.72 15.95 7.00
CA LYS A 85 -9.37 17.18 6.60
C LYS A 85 -9.44 18.16 7.79
N ASP A 86 -9.07 19.41 7.53
CA ASP A 86 -9.11 20.50 8.51
C ASP A 86 -8.25 20.26 9.76
N ALA A 87 -7.24 19.37 9.66
CA ALA A 87 -6.30 19.10 10.73
C ALA A 87 -5.48 20.36 11.06
N GLY A 88 -5.42 20.70 12.35
CA GLY A 88 -4.48 21.68 12.87
C GLY A 88 -3.20 21.02 13.39
N ASP A 89 -2.42 21.75 14.16
CA ASP A 89 -1.15 21.25 14.72
C ASP A 89 -1.34 20.31 15.93
N THR A 90 -2.56 20.22 16.48
CA THR A 90 -2.86 19.36 17.62
C THR A 90 -3.26 17.96 17.15
N PRO A 91 -2.55 16.91 17.59
CA PRO A 91 -2.91 15.53 17.24
C PRO A 91 -4.29 15.12 17.75
N TYR A 92 -4.97 14.28 16.96
CA TYR A 92 -6.22 13.63 17.36
C TYR A 92 -5.96 12.50 18.35
N LYS A 93 -6.99 12.15 19.12
CA LYS A 93 -6.94 11.08 20.13
C LYS A 93 -7.64 9.83 19.64
N VAL A 94 -7.29 8.71 20.24
CA VAL A 94 -8.00 7.44 20.03
C VAL A 94 -9.49 7.61 20.31
N GLY A 95 -10.32 7.16 19.38
CA GLY A 95 -11.78 7.28 19.42
C GLY A 95 -12.33 8.56 18.77
N ASP A 96 -11.49 9.53 18.40
CA ASP A 96 -11.95 10.70 17.65
C ASP A 96 -12.44 10.29 16.25
N GLU A 97 -13.49 10.97 15.78
CA GLU A 97 -13.97 10.85 14.40
C GLU A 97 -13.35 11.95 13.54
N VAL A 98 -12.79 11.54 12.41
CA VAL A 98 -12.09 12.41 11.46
C VAL A 98 -12.55 12.14 10.04
N THR A 99 -12.34 13.11 9.14
CA THR A 99 -12.59 12.93 7.71
C THR A 99 -11.27 12.78 6.96
N LEU A 100 -11.12 11.69 6.21
CA LEU A 100 -9.91 11.44 5.41
C LEU A 100 -9.89 12.36 4.18
N ASN A 101 -8.74 12.98 3.89
CA ASN A 101 -8.51 13.83 2.72
C ASN A 101 -7.50 13.23 1.72
N VAL A 102 -7.04 12.01 1.99
CA VAL A 102 -6.13 11.23 1.15
C VAL A 102 -6.84 10.05 0.49
N GLU A 103 -6.25 9.52 -0.59
CA GLU A 103 -6.73 8.35 -1.33
C GLU A 103 -5.62 7.32 -1.49
N HIS A 104 -5.29 6.56 -0.44
CA HIS A 104 -4.35 5.43 -0.55
C HIS A 104 -5.01 4.22 -1.25
N MET A 105 -6.30 4.02 -0.99
CA MET A 105 -7.14 2.98 -1.61
C MET A 105 -8.46 3.61 -2.06
N GLU A 106 -9.08 3.05 -3.10
CA GLU A 106 -10.35 3.55 -3.63
C GLU A 106 -11.44 3.64 -2.55
N GLY A 107 -12.10 4.80 -2.48
CA GLY A 107 -13.17 5.09 -1.54
C GLY A 107 -12.67 5.59 -0.18
N MET A 108 -11.38 5.84 -0.02
CA MET A 108 -10.83 6.38 1.23
C MET A 108 -11.10 7.88 1.35
N LYS A 109 -10.96 8.64 0.26
CA LYS A 109 -11.11 10.10 0.33
C LYS A 109 -12.53 10.50 0.68
N GLY A 110 -12.65 11.36 1.68
CA GLY A 110 -13.92 11.84 2.22
C GLY A 110 -14.62 10.85 3.16
N ALA A 111 -14.06 9.66 3.40
CA ALA A 111 -14.64 8.72 4.36
C ALA A 111 -14.55 9.27 5.80
N GLN A 112 -15.59 9.00 6.59
CA GLN A 112 -15.52 9.18 8.04
C GLN A 112 -14.76 8.00 8.65
N ALA A 113 -13.74 8.32 9.45
CA ALA A 113 -12.86 7.35 10.05
C ALA A 113 -12.78 7.56 11.57
N THR A 114 -12.60 6.47 12.31
CA THR A 114 -12.27 6.51 13.73
C THR A 114 -10.78 6.31 13.92
N ILE A 115 -10.16 7.11 14.77
CA ILE A 115 -8.76 6.92 15.18
C ILE A 115 -8.65 5.69 16.09
N ASP A 116 -7.98 4.64 15.64
CA ASP A 116 -7.74 3.43 16.43
C ASP A 116 -6.48 3.56 17.28
N THR A 117 -5.41 4.14 16.71
CA THR A 117 -4.15 4.44 17.40
C THR A 117 -3.58 5.77 16.91
N ALA A 118 -2.80 6.43 17.77
CA ALA A 118 -2.13 7.69 17.46
C ALA A 118 -0.72 7.68 18.05
N GLU A 119 0.28 7.97 17.24
CA GLU A 119 1.68 7.98 17.67
C GLU A 119 2.46 9.09 16.94
N GLN A 120 3.29 9.83 17.66
CA GLN A 120 4.21 10.78 17.03
C GLN A 120 5.53 10.06 16.73
N THR A 121 5.88 9.95 15.45
CA THR A 121 7.07 9.21 15.01
C THR A 121 7.55 9.73 13.64
N THR A 122 8.70 9.23 13.20
CA THR A 122 9.17 9.45 11.83
C THR A 122 8.52 8.43 10.91
N ILE A 123 7.84 8.93 9.88
CA ILE A 123 7.21 8.14 8.83
C ILE A 123 8.00 8.27 7.53
N TYR A 124 8.05 7.19 6.75
CA TYR A 124 8.82 7.12 5.51
C TYR A 124 7.91 6.87 4.31
N MET A 125 8.25 7.55 3.23
CA MET A 125 7.74 7.25 1.90
C MET A 125 8.81 6.45 1.15
N VAL A 126 8.41 5.35 0.51
CA VAL A 126 9.36 4.40 -0.10
C VAL A 126 9.01 4.08 -1.55
N ASP A 127 10.02 3.85 -2.36
CA ASP A 127 9.88 3.12 -3.62
C ASP A 127 10.27 1.67 -3.38
N TYR A 128 9.54 0.69 -3.90
CA TYR A 128 9.89 -0.72 -3.76
C TYR A 128 9.53 -1.56 -4.99
N THR A 129 10.18 -2.71 -5.14
CA THR A 129 9.83 -3.71 -6.15
C THR A 129 9.08 -4.85 -5.46
N PRO A 130 7.80 -5.12 -5.82
CA PRO A 130 7.02 -6.17 -5.16
C PRO A 130 7.68 -7.56 -5.24
N THR A 131 7.64 -8.33 -4.16
CA THR A 131 8.20 -9.70 -4.14
C THR A 131 7.36 -10.71 -4.90
N THR A 132 6.08 -10.40 -5.13
CA THR A 132 5.15 -11.21 -5.93
C THR A 132 5.27 -10.95 -7.44
N GLY A 133 6.22 -10.12 -7.87
CA GLY A 133 6.33 -9.64 -9.26
C GLY A 133 5.47 -8.40 -9.54
N GLY A 134 5.64 -7.85 -10.75
CA GLY A 134 4.98 -6.62 -11.21
C GLY A 134 5.92 -5.42 -11.31
N GLU A 135 5.35 -4.27 -11.65
CA GLU A 135 6.11 -3.02 -11.80
C GLU A 135 6.60 -2.47 -10.46
N ARG A 136 7.69 -1.69 -10.50
CA ARG A 136 8.18 -0.93 -9.35
C ARG A 136 7.11 0.04 -8.88
N VAL A 137 6.77 -0.02 -7.60
CA VAL A 137 5.88 0.93 -6.94
C VAL A 137 6.71 2.13 -6.48
N LYS A 138 6.23 3.33 -6.78
CA LYS A 138 6.91 4.59 -6.42
C LYS A 138 6.10 5.39 -5.42
N ASN A 139 6.80 6.13 -4.56
CA ASN A 139 6.23 7.02 -3.57
C ASN A 139 5.14 6.36 -2.70
N HIS A 140 5.33 5.09 -2.33
CA HIS A 140 4.40 4.38 -1.47
C HIS A 140 4.40 5.03 -0.07
N GLN A 141 3.19 5.35 0.38
CA GLN A 141 2.86 5.99 1.63
C GLN A 141 2.00 4.99 2.43
N TRP A 142 2.36 4.61 3.64
CA TRP A 142 3.49 5.04 4.45
C TRP A 142 4.03 3.85 5.25
N VAL A 143 5.29 3.91 5.66
CA VAL A 143 5.87 2.92 6.58
C VAL A 143 6.59 3.59 7.74
N THR A 144 6.53 3.00 8.92
CA THR A 144 7.27 3.44 10.11
C THR A 144 8.67 2.83 10.15
N ALA A 145 9.56 3.36 11.00
CA ALA A 145 10.89 2.78 11.20
C ALA A 145 10.85 1.30 11.64
N ASP A 146 9.88 0.91 12.47
CA ASP A 146 9.75 -0.46 12.98
C ASP A 146 9.32 -1.46 11.89
N GLU A 147 8.76 -0.97 10.78
CA GLU A 147 8.34 -1.76 9.62
C GLU A 147 9.48 -1.90 8.58
N LEU A 148 10.61 -1.25 8.81
CA LEU A 148 11.80 -1.31 7.97
C LEU A 148 12.92 -2.09 8.68
N GLN A 149 13.68 -2.84 7.89
CA GLN A 149 14.88 -3.52 8.36
C GLN A 149 16.08 -3.09 7.52
N PRO A 150 17.23 -2.78 8.14
CA PRO A 150 18.46 -2.58 7.40
C PRO A 150 18.79 -3.83 6.59
N ILE A 151 19.26 -3.65 5.36
CA ILE A 151 19.87 -4.75 4.61
C ILE A 151 21.22 -5.03 5.28
N GLU A 152 21.32 -6.11 6.04
CA GLU A 152 22.62 -6.56 6.56
C GLU A 152 23.50 -7.01 5.39
N GLY A 153 24.41 -6.13 4.95
CA GLY A 153 25.28 -6.41 3.80
C GLY A 153 26.17 -5.26 3.29
N GLY A 154 26.33 -4.17 4.04
CA GLY A 154 27.34 -3.15 3.76
C GLY A 154 28.59 -3.42 4.57
N GLU A 155 29.61 -4.04 3.97
CA GLU A 155 30.93 -4.13 4.55
C GLU A 155 31.39 -2.75 5.04
N HIS A 156 31.74 -2.68 6.32
CA HIS A 156 32.68 -1.70 6.85
C HIS A 156 34.00 -1.82 6.07
N ALA A 157 34.11 -1.10 4.95
CA ALA A 157 35.37 -0.90 4.28
C ALA A 157 36.16 0.20 4.99
N GLY A 158 37.05 -0.22 5.89
CA GLY A 158 38.39 0.36 6.05
C GLY A 158 38.52 1.68 6.81
N HIS A 159 39.01 1.57 8.05
CA HIS A 159 39.85 2.59 8.70
C HIS A 159 41.27 2.50 8.16
#